data_AF-A0A4U9HQA6-F1
#
_entry.id   AF-A0A4U9HQA6-F1
#
_cell.length_a   1.000
_cell.length_b   1.000
_cell.length_c   1.000
_cell.angle_alpha   90.00
_cell.angle_beta   90.00
_cell.angle_gamma   90.00
#
_symmetry.space_group_name_H-M   'P 1'
#
loop_
_entity.id
_entity.type
_entity.pdbx_description
1 polymer ?
#
loop_
_entity_poly.entity_id
_entity_poly.type
_entity_poly.pdbx_seq_one_letter_code
_entity_poly.pdbx_strand_id
1 'polypeptide(L)' 'MGFDQGGLLTDAVIKHPHAVLLLDEIEKAHPDVFNLLLQVMDNGR' A
#
# COMPACT_ATOMS: atom_id res chain seq x y z
N MET A 1 15.45 14.54 -6.06
CA MET A 1 14.93 14.69 -4.70
C MET A 1 13.43 14.42 -4.76
N GLY A 2 12.98 13.22 -4.43
CA GLY A 2 11.58 12.81 -4.61
C GLY A 2 11.22 11.45 -4.01
N PHE A 3 12.08 10.91 -3.15
CA PHE A 3 11.92 9.61 -2.49
C PHE A 3 11.58 9.73 -0.99
N ASP A 4 11.35 10.96 -0.48
CA ASP A 4 11.14 11.23 0.95
C ASP A 4 9.67 11.46 1.36
N GLN A 5 8.73 11.37 0.41
CA GLN A 5 7.31 11.24 0.78
C GLN A 5 6.97 9.77 0.66
N GLY A 6 6.83 9.10 1.82
CA GLY A 6 6.21 7.78 1.90
C GLY A 6 4.98 7.77 1.01
N GLY A 7 4.88 6.76 0.14
CA GLY A 7 3.77 6.68 -0.80
C GLY A 7 2.45 6.86 -0.07
N LEU A 8 1.45 7.47 -0.72
CA LEU A 8 0.11 7.71 -0.14
C LEU A 8 -0.45 6.50 0.61
N LEU A 9 -0.12 5.28 0.15
CA LEU A 9 -0.46 4.00 0.78
C LEU A 9 0.35 3.70 2.04
N THR A 10 1.66 3.93 2.04
CA THR A 10 2.55 3.67 3.19
C THR A 10 2.20 4.57 4.37
N ASP A 11 2.00 5.87 4.13
CA ASP A 11 1.64 6.83 5.18
C ASP A 11 0.25 6.56 5.77
N ALA A 12 -0.71 6.16 4.92
CA ALA A 12 -2.07 5.83 5.37
C ALA A 12 -2.09 4.57 6.25
N VAL A 13 -1.28 3.56 5.93
CA VAL A 13 -1.21 2.30 6.68
C VAL A 13 -0.44 2.47 7.99
N ILE A 14 0.64 3.25 8.00
CA ILE A 14 1.37 3.57 9.24
C ILE A 14 0.48 4.35 10.22
N LYS A 15 -0.33 5.30 9.72
CA LYS A 15 -1.27 6.06 10.57
C LYS A 15 -2.47 5.24 11.04
N HIS A 16 -2.87 4.22 10.28
CA HIS A 16 -4.03 3.38 10.57
C HIS A 16 -3.65 1.89 10.49
N PRO A 17 -2.99 1.34 11.54
CA PRO A 17 -2.53 -0.05 11.56
C PRO A 17 -3.68 -1.08 11.51
N HIS A 18 -4.89 -0.66 11.90
CA HIS A 18 -6.11 -1.44 11.72
C HIS A 18 -7.06 -0.70 10.79
N ALA A 19 -6.91 -0.94 9.49
CA ALA A 19 -7.77 -0.42 8.45
C ALA A 19 -8.29 -1.55 7.56
N VAL A 20 -9.47 -1.35 6.98
CA VAL A 20 -10.01 -2.22 5.93
C VAL A 20 -9.68 -1.56 4.59
N LEU A 21 -8.86 -2.21 3.78
CA LEU A 21 -8.54 -1.75 2.43
C LEU A 21 -9.51 -2.41 1.44
N LEU A 22 -10.42 -1.63 0.87
CA LEU A 22 -11.27 -2.07 -0.23
C LEU A 22 -10.55 -1.84 -1.55
N LEU A 23 -10.38 -2.92 -2.32
CA LEU A 23 -9.82 -2.87 -3.66
C LEU A 23 -10.95 -3.16 -4.65
N ASP A 24 -11.37 -2.14 -5.39
CA ASP A 24 -12.37 -2.28 -6.45
C ASP A 24 -11.67 -2.61 -7.78
N GLU A 25 -12.28 -3.47 -8.59
CA GLU A 25 -11.75 -3.97 -9.88
C GLU A 25 -10.28 -4.44 -9.85
N ILE A 26 -9.84 -5.11 -8.79
CA ILE A 26 -8.44 -5.53 -8.60
C ILE A 26 -7.89 -6.40 -9.74
N GLU A 27 -8.76 -7.09 -10.49
CA GLU A 27 -8.41 -7.88 -11.67
C GLU A 27 -7.91 -7.04 -12.86
N LYS A 28 -8.20 -5.73 -12.89
CA LYS A 28 -7.69 -4.80 -13.90
C LYS A 28 -6.39 -4.13 -13.48
N ALA A 29 -5.99 -4.28 -12.21
CA ALA A 29 -4.80 -3.64 -11.68
C ALA A 29 -3.53 -4.27 -12.27
N HIS A 30 -2.50 -3.45 -12.45
CA HIS A 30 -1.19 -3.93 -12.88
C HIS A 30 -0.62 -4.87 -11.81
N PRO A 31 0.10 -5.96 -12.18
CA PRO A 31 0.71 -6.89 -11.23
C PRO A 31 1.58 -6.22 -10.15
N ASP A 32 2.18 -5.07 -10.46
CA ASP A 32 3.01 -4.29 -9.52
C ASP A 32 2.21 -3.71 -8.33
N VAL A 33 0.90 -3.53 -8.48
CA VAL A 33 0.02 -3.09 -7.38
C VAL A 33 -0.03 -4.17 -6.29
N PHE A 34 -0.04 -5.45 -6.68
CA PHE A 34 0.04 -6.56 -5.72
C PHE A 34 1.38 -6.56 -4.99
N ASN A 35 2.49 -6.31 -5.69
CA ASN A 35 3.81 -6.26 -5.07
C ASN A 35 3.90 -5.14 -4.02
N LEU A 36 3.28 -3.98 -4.28
CA LEU A 36 3.21 -2.88 -3.32
C LEU A 36 2.36 -3.24 -2.10
N LEU A 37 1.20 -3.86 -2.30
CA LEU A 37 0.35 -4.32 -1.19
C LEU A 37 1.06 -5.37 -0.32
N LEU A 38 1.75 -6.33 -0.95
CA LEU A 38 2.54 -7.33 -0.25
C LEU A 38 3.69 -6.71 0.52
N GLN A 39 4.40 -5.73 -0.07
CA GLN A 39 5.44 -4.98 0.62
C GLN A 39 4.88 -4.21 1.83
N VAL A 40 3.68 -3.67 1.74
CA VAL A 40 3.02 -2.98 2.86
C VAL A 40 2.64 -3.96 3.98
N MET A 41 2.16 -5.16 3.64
CA MET A 41 1.86 -6.22 4.60
C MET A 41 3.10 -6.80 5.29
N ASP A 42 4.22 -6.91 4.56
CA ASP A 42 5.48 -7.49 5.08
C ASP A 42 6.31 -6.46 5.87
N ASN A 43 6.26 -5.18 5.49
CA ASN A 43 6.97 -4.09 6.17
C ASN A 43 6.22 -3.49 7.39
N GLY A 44 5.04 -4.00 7.74
CA GLY A 44 4.21 -3.52 8.85
C GLY A 44 4.72 -3.89 10.26
N ARG A 45 6.00 -3.64 10.55
CA ARG A 45 6.55 -3.66 11.92
C ARG A 45 6.25 -2.36 12.67
#